data_AF-A0A550BZZ6-F1
#
_entry.id   AF-A0A550BZZ6-F1
#
_cell.length_a   1.000
_cell.length_b   1.000
_cell.length_c   1.000
_cell.angle_alpha   90.00
_cell.angle_beta   90.00
_cell.angle_gamma   90.00
#
_symmetry.space_group_name_H-M   'P 1'
#
loop_
_entity.id
_entity.type
_entity.pdbx_description
1 polymer ?
#
loop_
_entity_poly.entity_id
_entity_poly.type
_entity_poly.pdbx_seq_one_letter_code
_entity_poly.pdbx_strand_id
1 'polypeptide(L)'
;MPDHSSTGVPFIDNFDQHARRVMDAAVDEVAARKARKKDMKTICGKCGKDKLVGTRLQTCSRCKSINYCSANCQRDHWQAGHKQECANFVQPPLSKTFDPSDRPDVPWPIHPIFASANQNCLGMWMTTAGELGTSLQQAFEPPEGRSTESSPEGPPSYQRWAGLKGPNRRAVGLELKKYTGSTLVSLRIVVQNRRTDGRAIAVIGGETRFTVFGDLKNNLFPEDRARATFTTTPGGSELMHVSPWKDYNGRLRVSIVEVNGVEAPKGKYAGRGGEYQPPTKPTGQPWDRVIDWDDGEMILGAGDYAVFCVQYRLGDGHEWKSYPEIISRSGGLNVPAFVTQAKSTDDGWRDKAWRELSMARIQPARPRDFFMLMATPDFKYIDEYYKPYFEEGPDEFDASRQGERAAQANEMLKKAVPMQMKMMMSMLTPDKRSEAVARFRAMGYDIEAILREADL
;
A
#
# COMPACT_ATOMS: atom_id res chain seq x y z
N MET A 1 -4.65 -49.45 -39.27
CA MET A 1 -4.44 -48.02 -38.99
C MET A 1 -4.42 -47.86 -37.48
N PRO A 2 -3.24 -47.66 -36.85
CA PRO A 2 -3.17 -47.46 -35.41
C PRO A 2 -3.15 -45.96 -35.07
N ASP A 3 -4.13 -45.58 -34.26
CA ASP A 3 -4.05 -44.75 -33.05
C ASP A 3 -2.98 -43.63 -32.97
N HIS A 4 -3.45 -42.37 -33.02
CA HIS A 4 -2.66 -41.20 -32.64
C HIS A 4 -2.88 -40.89 -31.15
N SER A 5 -2.08 -41.54 -30.31
CA SER A 5 -1.93 -41.17 -28.92
C SER A 5 -1.19 -39.84 -28.77
N SER A 6 -1.69 -39.04 -27.82
CA SER A 6 -1.18 -37.75 -27.38
C SER A 6 0.32 -37.76 -27.07
N THR A 7 1.11 -37.04 -27.86
CA THR A 7 2.48 -36.64 -27.49
C THR A 7 2.44 -35.23 -26.90
N GLY A 8 2.05 -35.14 -25.63
CA GLY A 8 2.31 -33.95 -24.83
C GLY A 8 3.81 -33.76 -24.65
N VAL A 9 4.32 -32.55 -24.85
CA VAL A 9 5.74 -32.23 -24.62
C VAL A 9 5.96 -32.20 -23.10
N PRO A 10 6.84 -33.05 -22.51
CA PRO A 10 7.00 -33.19 -21.05
C PRO A 10 7.30 -31.87 -20.31
N PHE A 11 7.85 -30.89 -21.04
CA PHE A 11 8.17 -29.57 -20.54
C PHE A 11 6.93 -28.71 -20.25
N ILE A 12 5.89 -28.80 -21.09
CA ILE A 12 4.62 -28.09 -20.89
C ILE A 12 3.92 -28.65 -19.66
N ASP A 13 3.95 -29.98 -19.48
CA ASP A 13 3.35 -30.66 -18.34
C ASP A 13 4.02 -30.30 -16.99
N ASN A 14 5.35 -30.14 -16.97
CA ASN A 14 6.09 -29.72 -15.78
C ASN A 14 5.88 -28.24 -15.43
N PHE A 15 5.83 -27.35 -16.44
CA PHE A 15 5.51 -25.93 -16.23
C PHE A 15 4.08 -25.76 -15.71
N ASP A 16 3.13 -26.52 -16.26
CA ASP A 16 1.74 -26.56 -15.80
C ASP A 16 1.64 -27.11 -14.37
N GLN A 17 2.41 -28.13 -14.01
CA GLN A 17 2.41 -28.67 -12.64
C GLN A 17 2.96 -27.66 -11.63
N HIS A 18 4.03 -26.93 -11.96
CA HIS A 18 4.60 -25.89 -11.07
C HIS A 18 3.67 -24.68 -10.97
N ALA A 19 3.08 -24.24 -12.09
CA ALA A 19 2.09 -23.16 -12.10
C ALA A 19 0.84 -23.51 -11.28
N ARG A 20 0.37 -24.77 -11.33
CA ARG A 20 -0.73 -25.26 -10.48
C ARG A 20 -0.37 -25.18 -9.01
N ARG A 21 0.83 -25.63 -8.60
CA ARG A 21 1.28 -25.52 -7.19
C ARG A 21 1.32 -24.08 -6.69
N VAL A 22 1.81 -23.15 -7.50
CA VAL A 22 1.82 -21.70 -7.15
C VAL A 22 0.40 -21.16 -6.98
N MET A 23 -0.55 -21.59 -7.81
CA MET A 23 -1.96 -21.20 -7.71
C MET A 23 -2.66 -21.84 -6.51
N ASP A 24 -2.39 -23.11 -6.22
CA ASP A 24 -2.92 -23.82 -5.04
C ASP A 24 -2.43 -23.17 -3.75
N ALA A 25 -1.13 -22.87 -3.65
CA ALA A 25 -0.56 -22.14 -2.52
C ALA A 25 -1.18 -20.74 -2.35
N ALA A 26 -1.50 -20.06 -3.45
CA ALA A 26 -2.19 -18.78 -3.42
C ALA A 26 -3.62 -18.89 -2.86
N VAL A 27 -4.34 -19.95 -3.23
CA VAL A 27 -5.69 -20.23 -2.74
C VAL A 27 -5.65 -20.54 -1.24
N ASP A 28 -4.71 -21.37 -0.80
CA ASP A 28 -4.53 -21.75 0.60
C ASP A 28 -4.16 -20.56 1.49
N GLU A 29 -3.27 -19.68 1.03
CA GLU A 29 -2.92 -18.44 1.74
C GLU A 29 -4.15 -17.54 1.92
N VAL A 30 -4.94 -17.35 0.86
CA VAL A 30 -6.18 -16.58 0.90
C VAL A 30 -7.20 -17.21 1.86
N ALA A 31 -7.30 -18.54 1.86
CA ALA A 31 -8.18 -19.28 2.78
C ALA A 31 -7.73 -19.12 4.24
N ALA A 32 -6.43 -19.28 4.52
CA ALA A 32 -5.84 -19.10 5.86
C ALA A 32 -6.03 -17.67 6.36
N ARG A 33 -5.86 -16.66 5.49
CA ARG A 33 -6.13 -15.26 5.83
C ARG A 33 -7.60 -15.01 6.15
N LYS A 34 -8.52 -15.60 5.38
CA LYS A 34 -9.96 -15.54 5.67
C LYS A 34 -10.30 -16.21 7.00
N ALA A 35 -9.66 -17.34 7.32
CA ALA A 35 -9.82 -18.03 8.61
C ALA A 35 -9.35 -17.17 9.79
N ARG A 36 -8.12 -16.62 9.76
CA ARG A 36 -7.62 -15.71 10.82
C ARG A 36 -8.54 -14.50 11.06
N LYS A 37 -9.01 -13.88 9.98
CA LYS A 37 -9.97 -12.77 10.05
C LYS A 37 -11.32 -13.18 10.64
N LYS A 38 -11.73 -14.44 10.46
CA LYS A 38 -12.92 -15.00 11.09
C LYS A 38 -12.67 -15.15 12.60
N ASP A 39 -11.55 -15.74 13.00
CA ASP A 39 -11.21 -15.98 14.40
C ASP A 39 -11.17 -14.70 15.23
N MET A 40 -10.54 -13.64 14.69
CA MET A 40 -10.49 -12.34 15.36
C MET A 40 -11.87 -11.69 15.55
N LYS A 41 -12.89 -12.14 14.80
CA LYS A 41 -14.30 -11.73 14.93
C LYS A 41 -15.15 -12.70 15.75
N THR A 42 -14.64 -13.90 16.05
CA THR A 42 -15.37 -14.95 16.76
C THR A 42 -14.82 -15.25 18.13
N ILE A 43 -13.60 -14.84 18.48
CA ILE A 43 -12.99 -15.11 19.78
C ILE A 43 -13.15 -13.91 20.73
N CYS A 44 -13.57 -14.17 21.96
CA CYS A 44 -13.65 -13.17 23.02
C CYS A 44 -12.25 -12.82 23.55
N GLY A 45 -11.87 -11.54 23.50
CA GLY A 45 -10.58 -11.06 23.97
C GLY A 45 -10.35 -11.13 25.48
N LYS A 46 -11.35 -11.52 26.28
CA LYS A 46 -11.18 -11.74 27.73
C LYS A 46 -11.07 -13.21 28.10
N CYS A 47 -12.01 -14.03 27.66
CA CYS A 47 -12.11 -15.42 28.09
C CYS A 47 -11.58 -16.43 27.06
N GLY A 48 -11.17 -15.97 25.87
CA GLY A 48 -10.62 -16.81 24.80
C GLY A 48 -11.63 -17.75 24.14
N LYS A 49 -12.90 -17.71 24.55
CA LYS A 49 -13.93 -18.59 23.99
C LYS A 49 -14.45 -18.06 22.66
N ASP A 50 -14.77 -18.99 21.77
CA ASP A 50 -15.54 -18.70 20.57
C ASP A 50 -16.93 -18.17 20.91
N LYS A 51 -17.46 -17.38 19.98
CA LYS A 51 -18.84 -16.92 20.01
C LYS A 51 -19.79 -18.11 19.95
N LEU A 52 -20.91 -17.97 20.65
CA LEU A 52 -21.99 -18.93 20.51
C LEU A 52 -22.54 -18.91 19.08
N VAL A 53 -22.93 -20.08 18.56
CA VAL A 53 -23.53 -20.20 17.22
C VAL A 53 -24.70 -19.23 17.09
N GLY A 54 -24.77 -18.51 15.96
CA GLY A 54 -25.82 -17.51 15.71
C GLY A 54 -25.63 -16.15 16.40
N THR A 55 -24.65 -16.00 17.30
CA THR A 55 -24.39 -14.73 18.00
C THR A 55 -23.33 -13.87 17.32
N ARG A 56 -23.26 -12.60 17.70
CA ARG A 56 -22.18 -11.66 17.35
C ARG A 56 -21.50 -11.21 18.64
N LEU A 57 -20.18 -11.09 18.60
CA LEU A 57 -19.44 -10.49 19.69
C LEU A 57 -19.64 -8.97 19.71
N GLN A 58 -19.58 -8.39 20.89
CA GLN A 58 -19.61 -6.96 21.13
C GLN A 58 -18.22 -6.39 20.95
N THR A 59 -18.04 -5.48 20.00
CA THR A 59 -16.76 -4.80 19.79
C THR A 59 -16.62 -3.64 20.77
N CYS A 60 -15.41 -3.41 21.30
CA CYS A 60 -15.11 -2.18 22.03
C CYS A 60 -15.44 -0.95 21.17
N SER A 61 -16.41 -0.14 21.61
CA SER A 61 -16.91 1.01 20.84
C SER A 61 -15.85 2.08 20.60
N ARG A 62 -14.83 2.16 21.47
CA ARG A 62 -13.76 3.16 21.39
C ARG A 62 -12.64 2.75 20.43
N CYS A 63 -11.96 1.63 20.70
CA CYS A 63 -10.80 1.22 19.88
C CYS A 63 -11.19 0.36 18.68
N LYS A 64 -12.36 -0.28 18.69
CA LYS A 64 -12.78 -1.25 17.67
C LYS A 64 -11.74 -2.36 17.39
N SER A 65 -10.82 -2.62 18.32
CA SER A 65 -9.71 -3.56 18.16
C SER A 65 -9.94 -4.92 18.85
N ILE A 66 -10.90 -5.00 19.78
CA ILE A 66 -11.19 -6.21 20.58
C ILE A 66 -12.70 -6.49 20.62
N ASN A 67 -13.05 -7.77 20.61
CA ASN A 67 -14.40 -8.29 20.66
C ASN A 67 -14.68 -9.06 21.97
N TYR A 68 -15.92 -9.02 22.46
CA TYR A 68 -16.33 -9.63 23.73
C TYR A 68 -17.62 -10.43 23.58
N CYS A 69 -17.74 -11.56 24.27
CA CYS A 69 -18.99 -12.32 24.28
C CYS A 69 -20.07 -11.70 25.19
N SER A 70 -19.68 -10.81 26.11
CA SER A 70 -20.59 -10.14 27.04
C SER A 70 -20.00 -8.85 27.61
N ALA A 71 -20.88 -7.99 28.13
CA ALA A 71 -20.49 -6.80 28.88
C ALA A 71 -19.67 -7.11 30.14
N ASN A 72 -19.84 -8.31 30.74
CA ASN A 72 -19.02 -8.75 31.87
C ASN A 72 -17.57 -8.98 31.42
N CYS A 73 -17.36 -9.75 30.36
CA CYS A 73 -16.04 -9.94 29.77
C CYS A 73 -15.39 -8.61 29.36
N GLN A 74 -16.16 -7.66 28.85
CA GLN A 74 -15.65 -6.32 28.55
C GLN A 74 -15.21 -5.57 29.82
N ARG A 75 -16.03 -5.54 30.87
CA ARG A 75 -15.69 -4.87 32.14
C ARG A 75 -14.46 -5.50 32.82
N ASP A 76 -14.38 -6.82 32.84
CA ASP A 76 -13.26 -7.54 33.44
C ASP A 76 -11.97 -7.31 32.66
N HIS A 77 -12.03 -7.30 31.32
CA HIS A 77 -10.86 -6.97 30.50
C HIS A 77 -10.45 -5.51 30.63
N TRP A 78 -11.43 -4.61 30.73
CA TRP A 78 -11.19 -3.18 30.95
C TRP A 78 -10.37 -2.94 32.21
N GLN A 79 -10.71 -3.61 33.31
CA GLN A 79 -9.98 -3.53 34.58
C GLN A 79 -8.62 -4.24 34.53
N ALA A 80 -8.49 -5.31 33.75
CA ALA A 80 -7.26 -6.10 33.64
C ALA A 80 -6.13 -5.43 32.83
N GLY A 81 -6.40 -4.31 32.14
CA GLY A 81 -5.37 -3.57 31.39
C GLY A 81 -5.86 -2.93 30.09
N HIS A 82 -7.00 -3.37 29.55
CA HIS A 82 -7.48 -2.86 28.27
C HIS A 82 -7.77 -1.34 28.31
N LYS A 83 -8.11 -0.78 29.48
CA LYS A 83 -8.27 0.67 29.64
C LYS A 83 -7.05 1.45 29.17
N GLN A 84 -5.86 1.02 29.59
CA GLN A 84 -4.59 1.64 29.24
C GLN A 84 -4.25 1.38 27.78
N GLU A 85 -4.37 0.14 27.30
CA GLU A 85 -4.10 -0.22 25.90
C GLU A 85 -4.99 0.56 24.91
N CYS A 86 -6.27 0.70 25.26
CA CYS A 86 -7.25 1.42 24.47
C CYS A 86 -6.92 2.92 24.41
N ALA A 87 -6.49 3.52 25.53
CA ALA A 87 -6.08 4.90 25.59
C ALA A 87 -4.75 5.17 24.86
N ASN A 88 -3.83 4.21 24.89
CA ASN A 88 -2.48 4.34 24.35
C ASN A 88 -2.34 3.89 22.88
N PHE A 89 -3.45 3.57 22.20
CA PHE A 89 -3.42 3.20 20.78
C PHE A 89 -2.53 1.98 20.47
N VAL A 90 -2.46 1.01 21.40
CA VAL A 90 -1.59 -0.17 21.25
C VAL A 90 -1.94 -0.98 20.01
N GLN A 91 -3.23 -1.20 19.76
CA GLN A 91 -3.71 -1.96 18.59
C GLN A 91 -4.54 -1.06 17.68
N PRO A 92 -4.39 -1.16 16.35
CA PRO A 92 -5.29 -0.52 15.39
C PRO A 92 -6.71 -1.12 15.46
N PRO A 93 -7.73 -0.42 14.92
CA PRO A 93 -9.06 -1.00 14.76
C PRO A 93 -9.04 -2.24 13.86
N LEU A 94 -9.99 -3.16 14.07
CA LEU A 94 -10.17 -4.36 13.24
C LEU A 94 -10.69 -4.00 11.85
N SER A 95 -9.78 -3.62 10.96
CA SER A 95 -10.10 -3.29 9.58
C SER A 95 -10.06 -4.52 8.66
N LYS A 96 -10.71 -4.45 7.51
CA LYS A 96 -10.64 -5.50 6.48
C LYS A 96 -9.42 -5.33 5.58
N THR A 97 -8.99 -4.11 5.36
CA THR A 97 -7.96 -3.73 4.38
C THR A 97 -6.59 -3.45 5.00
N PHE A 98 -6.48 -3.52 6.33
CA PHE A 98 -5.26 -3.42 7.12
C PHE A 98 -5.29 -4.50 8.23
N ASP A 99 -4.25 -5.31 8.26
CA ASP A 99 -4.23 -6.62 8.90
C ASP A 99 -2.83 -6.82 9.50
N PRO A 100 -2.61 -6.35 10.74
CA PRO A 100 -1.30 -6.38 11.38
C PRO A 100 -1.04 -7.72 12.10
N SER A 101 -1.89 -8.72 11.89
CA SER A 101 -1.78 -9.99 12.59
C SER A 101 -0.55 -10.77 12.13
N ASP A 102 0.10 -11.41 13.10
CA ASP A 102 1.21 -12.32 12.88
C ASP A 102 0.78 -13.53 12.04
N ARG A 103 1.78 -14.13 11.39
CA ARG A 103 1.64 -15.31 10.56
C ARG A 103 2.37 -16.49 11.21
N PRO A 104 1.84 -17.72 11.10
CA PRO A 104 2.53 -18.91 11.60
C PRO A 104 3.65 -19.38 10.67
N ASP A 105 3.56 -19.03 9.38
CA ASP A 105 4.45 -19.54 8.33
C ASP A 105 5.68 -18.64 8.08
N VAL A 106 5.63 -17.39 8.52
CA VAL A 106 6.74 -16.43 8.47
C VAL A 106 6.75 -15.58 9.73
N PRO A 107 7.92 -15.12 10.22
CA PRO A 107 8.03 -14.38 11.48
C PRO A 107 7.52 -12.93 11.40
N TRP A 108 6.68 -12.60 10.41
CA TRP A 108 6.28 -11.23 10.09
C TRP A 108 4.78 -11.12 9.82
N PRO A 109 4.15 -10.01 10.24
CA PRO A 109 2.74 -9.77 10.00
C PRO A 109 2.46 -9.51 8.52
N ILE A 110 1.20 -9.69 8.12
CA ILE A 110 0.76 -9.42 6.73
C ILE A 110 0.98 -7.95 6.36
N HIS A 111 0.69 -7.05 7.31
CA HIS A 111 0.94 -5.63 7.18
C HIS A 111 1.82 -5.15 8.35
N PRO A 112 3.15 -5.16 8.19
CA PRO A 112 4.06 -4.65 9.21
C PRO A 112 3.78 -3.18 9.50
N ILE A 113 3.55 -2.86 10.77
CA ILE A 113 3.38 -1.49 11.23
C ILE A 113 4.75 -0.92 11.56
N PHE A 114 5.34 -0.17 10.64
CA PHE A 114 6.65 0.44 10.86
C PHE A 114 6.56 1.89 11.36
N ALA A 115 5.36 2.46 11.45
CA ALA A 115 5.17 3.74 12.11
C ALA A 115 3.77 3.84 12.71
N SER A 116 3.67 4.46 13.89
CA SER A 116 2.41 4.79 14.52
C SER A 116 2.57 6.04 15.37
N ALA A 117 1.48 6.76 15.58
CA ALA A 117 1.45 7.86 16.55
C ALA A 117 0.01 8.16 16.96
N ASN A 118 -0.13 8.97 18.00
CA ASN A 118 -1.41 9.56 18.35
C ASN A 118 -1.23 10.98 18.88
N GLN A 119 -2.22 11.83 18.60
CA GLN A 119 -2.28 13.20 19.11
C GLN A 119 -3.75 13.62 19.14
N ASN A 120 -4.16 14.37 20.17
CA ASN A 120 -5.55 14.84 20.32
C ASN A 120 -6.60 13.72 20.23
N CYS A 121 -6.23 12.51 20.66
CA CYS A 121 -6.99 11.27 20.55
C CYS A 121 -7.33 10.84 19.11
N LEU A 122 -6.60 11.33 18.11
CA LEU A 122 -6.51 10.73 16.79
C LEU A 122 -5.29 9.82 16.78
N GLY A 123 -5.47 8.54 16.49
CA GLY A 123 -4.37 7.59 16.30
C GLY A 123 -4.16 7.28 14.83
N MET A 124 -2.93 6.94 14.46
CA MET A 124 -2.62 6.40 13.15
C MET A 124 -1.61 5.26 13.21
N TRP A 125 -1.71 4.38 12.22
CA TRP A 125 -0.77 3.29 11.96
C TRP A 125 -0.49 3.22 10.48
N MET A 126 0.77 2.98 10.11
CA MET A 126 1.24 3.05 8.74
C MET A 126 1.98 1.78 8.35
N THR A 127 1.73 1.33 7.12
CA THR A 127 2.40 0.22 6.46
C THR A 127 2.58 0.57 4.96
N THR A 128 3.26 -0.27 4.19
CA THR A 128 3.36 -0.12 2.74
C THR A 128 2.06 -0.58 2.07
N ALA A 129 1.63 0.09 1.00
CA ALA A 129 0.40 -0.26 0.30
C ALA A 129 0.69 -1.17 -0.89
N GLY A 130 0.23 -2.42 -0.79
CA GLY A 130 0.24 -3.37 -1.91
C GLY A 130 1.33 -4.43 -1.79
N GLU A 131 1.23 -5.39 -2.70
CA GLU A 131 1.93 -6.69 -2.79
C GLU A 131 3.29 -6.73 -2.11
N LEU A 132 3.51 -7.84 -1.38
CA LEU A 132 4.63 -8.14 -0.47
C LEU A 132 6.04 -8.12 -1.13
N GLY A 133 6.18 -7.56 -2.31
CA GLY A 133 7.44 -7.45 -3.02
C GLY A 133 8.31 -6.32 -2.49
N THR A 134 9.58 -6.42 -2.85
CA THR A 134 10.61 -5.41 -2.59
C THR A 134 10.43 -4.14 -3.43
N SER A 135 9.78 -4.22 -4.59
CA SER A 135 9.75 -3.15 -5.59
C SER A 135 8.67 -2.09 -5.35
N LEU A 136 9.00 -0.85 -5.66
CA LEU A 136 8.03 0.25 -5.75
C LEU A 136 7.05 0.00 -6.91
N GLN A 137 5.90 0.68 -6.86
CA GLN A 137 4.90 0.59 -7.92
C GLN A 137 5.28 1.45 -9.13
N GLN A 138 4.82 1.05 -10.32
CA GLN A 138 4.92 1.88 -11.52
C GLN A 138 3.92 3.04 -11.46
N ALA A 139 4.21 4.10 -12.21
CA ALA A 139 3.43 5.34 -12.19
C ALA A 139 1.93 5.17 -12.52
N PHE A 140 1.55 4.13 -13.24
CA PHE A 140 0.14 3.89 -13.61
C PHE A 140 -0.63 3.06 -12.57
N GLU A 141 0.04 2.40 -11.63
CA GLU A 141 -0.61 1.47 -10.69
C GLU A 141 -1.44 2.21 -9.64
N PRO A 142 -2.76 1.96 -9.54
CA PRO A 142 -3.64 2.79 -8.75
C PRO A 142 -3.38 2.68 -7.23
N PRO A 143 -3.68 3.75 -6.46
CA PRO A 143 -3.36 3.83 -5.03
C PRO A 143 -4.01 2.72 -4.18
N GLU A 144 -5.16 2.19 -4.57
CA GLU A 144 -5.81 1.07 -3.87
C GLU A 144 -5.13 -0.30 -4.09
N GLY A 145 -4.16 -0.40 -5.02
CA GLY A 145 -3.38 -1.61 -5.31
C GLY A 145 -3.51 -2.10 -6.76
N ARG A 146 -2.75 -3.13 -7.12
CA ARG A 146 -2.63 -3.64 -8.50
C ARG A 146 -3.94 -4.25 -9.02
N SER A 147 -4.26 -3.98 -10.29
CA SER A 147 -5.35 -4.65 -11.03
C SER A 147 -4.76 -5.63 -12.03
N THR A 148 -5.28 -6.87 -12.01
CA THR A 148 -4.89 -7.95 -12.93
C THR A 148 -5.29 -7.70 -14.39
N GLU A 149 -6.08 -6.67 -14.66
CA GLU A 149 -6.58 -6.35 -16.01
C GLU A 149 -5.69 -5.34 -16.76
N SER A 150 -4.67 -4.78 -16.11
CA SER A 150 -3.76 -3.82 -16.73
C SER A 150 -2.81 -4.49 -17.73
N SER A 151 -2.51 -3.78 -18.83
CA SER A 151 -1.45 -4.18 -19.75
C SER A 151 -0.08 -4.00 -19.07
N PRO A 152 0.92 -4.86 -19.32
CA PRO A 152 2.29 -4.64 -18.84
C PRO A 152 2.90 -3.29 -19.27
N GLU A 153 2.45 -2.75 -20.41
CA GLU A 153 2.88 -1.42 -20.90
C GLU A 153 2.11 -0.26 -20.25
N GLY A 154 1.17 -0.54 -19.35
CA GLY A 154 0.27 0.44 -18.75
C GLY A 154 -0.82 0.96 -19.71
N PRO A 155 -1.69 1.87 -19.24
CA PRO A 155 -2.77 2.44 -20.04
C PRO A 155 -2.26 3.44 -21.11
N PRO A 156 -3.06 3.75 -22.15
CA PRO A 156 -2.62 4.61 -23.25
C PRO A 156 -2.18 6.02 -22.81
N SER A 157 -2.85 6.62 -21.83
CA SER A 157 -2.47 7.90 -21.22
C SER A 157 -1.06 7.87 -20.64
N TYR A 158 -0.74 6.85 -19.86
CA TYR A 158 0.59 6.60 -19.33
C TYR A 158 1.62 6.41 -20.45
N GLN A 159 1.33 5.60 -21.47
CA GLN A 159 2.27 5.35 -22.56
C GLN A 159 2.65 6.64 -23.32
N ARG A 160 1.69 7.56 -23.51
CA ARG A 160 1.94 8.88 -24.11
C ARG A 160 2.78 9.76 -23.18
N TRP A 161 2.43 9.82 -21.90
CA TRP A 161 3.13 10.62 -20.90
C TRP A 161 4.57 10.15 -20.66
N ALA A 162 4.76 8.84 -20.52
CA ALA A 162 6.07 8.22 -20.32
C ALA A 162 6.97 8.29 -21.57
N GLY A 163 6.42 8.67 -22.73
CA GLY A 163 7.16 8.75 -23.98
C GLY A 163 7.50 7.38 -24.57
N LEU A 164 6.64 6.38 -24.34
CA LEU A 164 6.78 5.06 -24.95
C LEU A 164 6.36 5.07 -26.43
N LYS A 165 5.38 5.91 -26.77
CA LYS A 165 4.80 6.03 -28.12
C LYS A 165 4.47 7.49 -28.43
N GLY A 166 4.30 7.80 -29.71
CA GLY A 166 3.86 9.12 -30.17
C GLY A 166 4.97 10.17 -30.29
N PRO A 167 4.62 11.46 -30.41
CA PRO A 167 5.57 12.54 -30.71
C PRO A 167 6.56 12.83 -29.58
N ASN A 168 6.23 12.45 -28.35
CA ASN A 168 7.08 12.63 -27.16
C ASN A 168 7.96 11.40 -26.89
N ARG A 169 8.25 10.58 -27.92
CA ARG A 169 8.99 9.33 -27.73
C ARG A 169 10.38 9.60 -27.17
N ARG A 170 10.71 8.92 -26.07
CA ARG A 170 12.02 9.03 -25.43
C ARG A 170 12.96 7.95 -25.92
N ALA A 171 14.25 8.27 -25.98
CA ALA A 171 15.30 7.29 -26.21
C ALA A 171 15.36 6.31 -25.02
N VAL A 172 15.72 5.06 -25.32
CA VAL A 172 15.92 4.05 -24.28
C VAL A 172 17.15 4.44 -23.46
N GLY A 173 17.01 4.47 -22.13
CA GLY A 173 18.09 4.83 -21.22
C GLY A 173 17.57 5.17 -19.83
N LEU A 174 18.44 5.73 -18.97
CA LEU A 174 18.12 6.10 -17.60
C LEU A 174 16.93 7.07 -17.52
N GLU A 175 16.87 8.04 -18.42
CA GLU A 175 15.77 9.01 -18.44
C GLU A 175 14.42 8.35 -18.67
N LEU A 176 14.33 7.35 -19.56
CA LEU A 176 13.08 6.62 -19.76
C LEU A 176 12.68 5.84 -18.49
N LYS A 177 13.65 5.28 -17.75
CA LYS A 177 13.37 4.55 -16.49
C LYS A 177 12.73 5.43 -15.43
N LYS A 178 13.04 6.74 -15.42
CA LYS A 178 12.37 7.71 -14.55
C LYS A 178 10.86 7.77 -14.82
N TYR A 179 10.41 7.48 -16.04
CA TYR A 179 8.98 7.42 -16.34
C TYR A 179 8.40 6.01 -16.20
N THR A 180 9.17 5.00 -16.61
CA THR A 180 8.63 3.65 -16.82
C THR A 180 8.90 2.67 -15.68
N GLY A 181 9.86 2.97 -14.83
CA GLY A 181 10.26 2.09 -13.74
C GLY A 181 9.37 2.22 -12.50
N SER A 182 9.74 1.43 -11.50
CA SER A 182 9.20 1.46 -10.15
C SER A 182 9.58 2.77 -9.46
N THR A 183 8.61 3.67 -9.29
CA THR A 183 8.84 5.06 -8.85
C THR A 183 7.91 5.50 -7.72
N LEU A 184 6.82 4.77 -7.48
CA LEU A 184 5.79 5.11 -6.50
C LEU A 184 5.99 4.37 -5.19
N VAL A 185 6.21 5.14 -4.12
CA VAL A 185 6.06 4.68 -2.75
C VAL A 185 4.58 4.79 -2.39
N SER A 186 3.95 3.65 -2.16
CA SER A 186 2.56 3.58 -1.76
C SER A 186 2.49 3.27 -0.27
N LEU A 187 1.78 4.10 0.49
CA LEU A 187 1.60 3.96 1.93
C LEU A 187 0.13 3.69 2.23
N ARG A 188 -0.14 2.75 3.13
CA ARG A 188 -1.47 2.45 3.64
C ARG A 188 -1.55 2.90 5.09
N ILE A 189 -2.54 3.74 5.38
CA ILE A 189 -2.65 4.44 6.65
C ILE A 189 -4.02 4.15 7.24
N VAL A 190 -4.05 3.72 8.50
CA VAL A 190 -5.25 3.66 9.32
C VAL A 190 -5.27 4.88 10.21
N VAL A 191 -6.41 5.56 10.28
CA VAL A 191 -6.66 6.66 11.24
C VAL A 191 -7.89 6.35 12.07
N GLN A 192 -7.87 6.68 13.36
CA GLN A 192 -9.01 6.45 14.24
C GLN A 192 -9.18 7.56 15.27
N ASN A 193 -10.41 8.07 15.38
CA ASN A 193 -10.80 8.99 16.44
C ASN A 193 -11.22 8.20 17.69
N ARG A 194 -10.46 8.32 18.80
CA ARG A 194 -10.80 7.73 20.13
C ARG A 194 -11.16 8.78 21.18
N ARG A 195 -11.63 9.96 20.75
CA ARG A 195 -12.06 11.03 21.67
C ARG A 195 -13.20 10.57 22.57
N THR A 196 -13.18 11.04 23.82
CA THR A 196 -14.21 10.75 24.83
C THR A 196 -15.20 11.90 25.01
N ASP A 197 -14.90 13.08 24.48
CA ASP A 197 -15.79 14.26 24.51
C ASP A 197 -16.80 14.28 23.34
N GLY A 198 -16.83 13.22 22.54
CA GLY A 198 -17.74 13.04 21.42
C GLY A 198 -17.41 13.88 20.18
N ARG A 199 -16.37 14.72 20.21
CA ARG A 199 -16.05 15.62 19.09
C ARG A 199 -15.56 14.85 17.86
N ALA A 200 -16.01 15.28 16.68
CA ALA A 200 -15.55 14.74 15.42
C ALA A 200 -14.19 15.34 15.01
N ILE A 201 -13.42 14.58 14.23
CA ILE A 201 -12.13 15.01 13.70
C ILE A 201 -12.17 14.90 12.18
N ALA A 202 -11.84 15.98 11.48
CA ALA A 202 -11.56 15.93 10.05
C ALA A 202 -10.12 15.47 9.81
N VAL A 203 -9.94 14.59 8.82
CA VAL A 203 -8.65 14.06 8.36
C VAL A 203 -8.52 14.37 6.88
N ILE A 204 -7.38 14.93 6.48
CA ILE A 204 -7.16 15.44 5.12
C ILE A 204 -6.07 14.61 4.45
N GLY A 205 -6.46 13.55 3.73
CA GLY A 205 -5.52 12.62 3.09
C GLY A 205 -4.66 13.28 1.99
N GLY A 206 -5.24 14.15 1.19
CA GLY A 206 -4.60 14.85 0.06
C GLY A 206 -3.53 15.87 0.46
N GLU A 207 -3.57 16.32 1.72
CA GLU A 207 -2.59 17.26 2.27
C GLU A 207 -1.51 16.56 3.13
N THR A 208 -1.45 15.23 3.11
CA THR A 208 -0.39 14.48 3.79
C THR A 208 1.01 14.90 3.32
N ARG A 209 2.01 14.78 4.19
CA ARG A 209 3.40 15.09 3.85
C ARG A 209 4.30 13.96 4.27
N PHE A 210 4.89 13.28 3.30
CA PHE A 210 5.90 12.26 3.55
C PHE A 210 7.27 12.92 3.56
N THR A 211 7.97 12.76 4.68
CA THR A 211 9.28 13.36 4.91
C THR A 211 10.34 12.31 4.61
N VAL A 212 11.32 12.67 3.81
CA VAL A 212 12.48 11.84 3.47
C VAL A 212 13.76 12.67 3.53
N PHE A 213 14.93 12.04 3.51
CA PHE A 213 16.19 12.76 3.36
C PHE A 213 16.31 13.43 1.98
N GLY A 214 17.04 14.55 1.94
CA GLY A 214 17.17 15.42 0.76
C GLY A 214 18.00 14.83 -0.38
N ASP A 215 18.71 13.73 -0.16
CA ASP A 215 19.44 12.97 -1.20
C ASP A 215 18.51 12.45 -2.31
N LEU A 216 17.23 12.18 -1.99
CA LEU A 216 16.23 11.73 -2.96
C LEU A 216 15.68 12.85 -3.87
N LYS A 217 16.07 14.13 -3.69
CA LYS A 217 15.46 15.26 -4.43
C LYS A 217 15.65 15.21 -5.95
N ASN A 218 16.67 14.51 -6.43
CA ASN A 218 16.96 14.37 -7.87
C ASN A 218 16.07 13.29 -8.54
N ASN A 219 15.41 12.44 -7.75
CA ASN A 219 14.47 11.43 -8.23
C ASN A 219 13.15 12.07 -8.68
N LEU A 220 12.81 13.24 -8.14
CA LEU A 220 11.60 13.99 -8.50
C LEU A 220 11.70 14.59 -9.90
N PHE A 221 10.56 14.78 -10.55
CA PHE A 221 10.49 15.68 -11.70
C PHE A 221 10.65 17.13 -11.24
N PRO A 222 11.08 18.06 -12.12
CA PRO A 222 11.19 19.48 -11.77
C PRO A 222 9.90 20.06 -11.16
N GLU A 223 8.75 19.71 -11.72
CA GLU A 223 7.43 20.13 -11.24
C GLU A 223 7.07 19.56 -9.86
N ASP A 224 7.44 18.30 -9.59
CA ASP A 224 7.23 17.67 -8.29
C ASP A 224 8.18 18.24 -7.23
N ARG A 225 9.43 18.50 -7.62
CA ARG A 225 10.43 19.15 -6.76
C ARG A 225 10.03 20.57 -6.39
N ALA A 226 9.42 21.32 -7.30
CA ALA A 226 8.90 22.66 -7.02
C ALA A 226 7.74 22.65 -6.01
N ARG A 227 7.03 21.53 -5.84
CA ARG A 227 5.96 21.35 -4.84
C ARG A 227 6.47 20.83 -3.49
N ALA A 228 7.69 20.31 -3.46
CA ALA A 228 8.32 19.84 -2.24
C ALA A 228 8.81 21.02 -1.40
N THR A 229 8.78 20.86 -0.08
CA THR A 229 9.37 21.84 0.86
C THR A 229 10.58 21.21 1.53
N PHE A 230 11.56 22.04 1.88
CA PHE A 230 12.81 21.57 2.47
C PHE A 230 12.98 22.17 3.86
N THR A 231 13.50 21.37 4.78
CA THR A 231 13.93 21.82 6.10
C THR A 231 15.32 21.28 6.41
N THR A 232 16.00 21.89 7.37
CA THR A 232 17.31 21.42 7.84
C THR A 232 17.18 21.01 9.29
N THR A 233 17.62 19.79 9.62
CA THR A 233 17.66 19.32 11.01
C THR A 233 18.72 20.10 11.80
N PRO A 234 18.64 20.13 13.14
CA PRO A 234 19.72 20.70 13.95
C PRO A 234 21.10 20.08 13.69
N GLY A 235 21.14 18.83 13.21
CA GLY A 235 22.37 18.13 12.81
C GLY A 235 22.86 18.45 11.38
N GLY A 236 22.23 19.39 10.68
CA GLY A 236 22.63 19.82 9.34
C GLY A 236 22.12 18.96 8.19
N SER A 237 21.34 17.91 8.47
CA SER A 237 20.75 17.07 7.41
C SER A 237 19.58 17.78 6.74
N GLU A 238 19.54 17.78 5.42
CA GLU A 238 18.39 18.29 4.65
C GLU A 238 17.28 17.23 4.63
N LEU A 239 16.05 17.66 4.97
CA LEU A 239 14.84 16.87 4.83
C LEU A 239 13.99 17.47 3.71
N MET A 240 13.37 16.59 2.92
CA MET A 240 12.43 16.92 1.87
C MET A 240 11.03 16.42 2.25
N HIS A 241 10.04 17.30 2.21
CA HIS A 241 8.64 16.97 2.49
C HIS A 241 7.85 16.97 1.19
N VAL A 242 7.36 15.80 0.81
CA VAL A 242 6.69 15.55 -0.47
C VAL A 242 5.19 15.39 -0.23
N SER A 243 4.38 16.03 -1.07
CA SER A 243 2.92 15.86 -1.10
C SER A 243 2.53 14.60 -1.89
N PRO A 244 1.27 14.12 -1.76
CA PRO A 244 0.76 13.10 -2.65
C PRO A 244 0.99 13.50 -4.10
N TRP A 245 1.40 12.53 -4.90
CA TRP A 245 1.72 12.76 -6.29
C TRP A 245 0.44 13.18 -7.03
N LYS A 246 0.57 14.15 -7.93
CA LYS A 246 -0.49 14.51 -8.87
C LYS A 246 -0.07 13.88 -10.18
N ASP A 247 -0.78 12.83 -10.59
CA ASP A 247 -0.33 11.99 -11.70
C ASP A 247 -0.43 12.70 -13.05
N TYR A 248 -0.02 11.98 -14.09
CA TYR A 248 -0.02 12.46 -15.47
C TYR A 248 -1.41 12.78 -16.04
N ASN A 249 -2.49 12.41 -15.35
CA ASN A 249 -3.87 12.81 -15.67
C ASN A 249 -4.36 13.96 -14.77
N GLY A 250 -3.49 14.50 -13.92
CA GLY A 250 -3.83 15.54 -12.95
C GLY A 250 -4.57 15.03 -11.73
N ARG A 251 -4.67 13.71 -11.51
CA ARG A 251 -5.37 13.13 -10.36
C ARG A 251 -4.43 13.07 -9.16
N LEU A 252 -4.93 13.48 -8.00
CA LEU A 252 -4.22 13.30 -6.75
C LEU A 252 -4.22 11.82 -6.34
N ARG A 253 -3.05 11.28 -5.99
CA ARG A 253 -2.89 9.84 -5.72
C ARG A 253 -3.18 9.49 -4.27
N VAL A 254 -4.43 9.71 -3.90
CA VAL A 254 -5.04 9.32 -2.63
C VAL A 254 -6.28 8.47 -2.91
N SER A 255 -6.52 7.45 -2.09
CA SER A 255 -7.73 6.62 -2.20
C SER A 255 -8.18 6.14 -0.84
N ILE A 256 -9.43 6.41 -0.50
CA ILE A 256 -10.08 5.85 0.69
C ILE A 256 -10.45 4.41 0.36
N VAL A 257 -9.90 3.46 1.11
CA VAL A 257 -10.08 2.02 0.85
C VAL A 257 -11.04 1.36 1.82
N GLU A 258 -11.27 1.96 3.00
CA GLU A 258 -12.23 1.47 3.98
C GLU A 258 -12.68 2.57 4.92
N VAL A 259 -13.96 2.55 5.31
CA VAL A 259 -14.48 3.34 6.44
C VAL A 259 -15.29 2.42 7.33
N ASN A 260 -14.96 2.36 8.63
CA ASN A 260 -15.71 1.59 9.63
C ASN A 260 -16.02 0.13 9.24
N GLY A 261 -15.11 -0.54 8.54
CA GLY A 261 -15.28 -1.95 8.16
C GLY A 261 -16.01 -2.15 6.83
N VAL A 262 -16.38 -1.07 6.13
CA VAL A 262 -16.98 -1.11 4.80
C VAL A 262 -15.90 -0.75 3.78
N GLU A 263 -15.57 -1.71 2.90
CA GLU A 263 -14.56 -1.54 1.86
C GLU A 263 -15.08 -0.64 0.75
N ALA A 264 -14.20 0.22 0.23
CA ALA A 264 -14.49 1.06 -0.91
C ALA A 264 -14.56 0.26 -2.21
N PRO A 265 -15.32 0.73 -3.20
CA PRO A 265 -15.19 0.23 -4.57
C PRO A 265 -13.76 0.44 -5.07
N LYS A 266 -13.29 -0.51 -5.88
CA LYS A 266 -11.99 -0.41 -6.58
C LYS A 266 -12.22 0.13 -7.99
N GLY A 267 -11.24 0.87 -8.50
CA GLY A 267 -11.22 1.23 -9.91
C GLY A 267 -10.98 0.01 -10.81
N LYS A 268 -11.19 0.20 -12.10
CA LYS A 268 -11.00 -0.87 -13.11
C LYS A 268 -10.39 -0.31 -14.38
N TYR A 269 -9.73 -1.16 -15.14
CA TYR A 269 -9.28 -0.79 -16.48
C TYR A 269 -10.42 -1.03 -17.48
N ALA A 270 -10.50 -0.20 -18.53
CA ALA A 270 -11.48 -0.36 -19.60
C ALA A 270 -11.09 -1.54 -20.53
N GLY A 271 -11.06 -2.75 -19.98
CA GLY A 271 -10.51 -3.94 -20.63
C GLY A 271 -8.98 -3.95 -20.68
N ARG A 272 -8.42 -5.02 -21.26
CA ARG A 272 -6.97 -5.20 -21.40
C ARG A 272 -6.38 -4.08 -22.26
N GLY A 273 -5.50 -3.27 -21.65
CA GLY A 273 -4.87 -2.13 -22.32
C GLY A 273 -5.75 -0.88 -22.45
N GLY A 274 -6.92 -0.85 -21.81
CA GLY A 274 -7.76 0.34 -21.73
C GLY A 274 -7.27 1.37 -20.71
N GLU A 275 -7.92 2.53 -20.68
CA GLU A 275 -7.67 3.54 -19.64
C GLU A 275 -8.16 3.07 -18.26
N TYR A 276 -7.45 3.47 -17.21
CA TYR A 276 -7.90 3.22 -15.84
C TYR A 276 -9.07 4.16 -15.48
N GLN A 277 -10.13 3.57 -14.95
CA GLN A 277 -11.33 4.25 -14.49
C GLN A 277 -11.33 4.25 -12.95
N PRO A 278 -11.11 5.41 -12.31
CA PRO A 278 -11.16 5.51 -10.86
C PRO A 278 -12.58 5.22 -10.35
N PRO A 279 -12.72 4.67 -9.14
CA PRO A 279 -14.02 4.46 -8.53
C PRO A 279 -14.67 5.79 -8.18
N THR A 280 -16.00 5.86 -8.23
CA THR A 280 -16.78 6.99 -7.74
C THR A 280 -17.14 6.79 -6.26
N LYS A 281 -17.30 7.90 -5.54
CA LYS A 281 -17.74 7.89 -4.14
C LYS A 281 -19.10 7.17 -4.01
N PRO A 282 -19.21 6.14 -3.15
CA PRO A 282 -20.50 5.50 -2.90
C PRO A 282 -21.46 6.42 -2.13
N THR A 283 -22.75 6.09 -2.18
CA THR A 283 -23.80 6.79 -1.43
C THR A 283 -24.10 6.13 -0.09
N GLY A 284 -24.70 6.88 0.83
CA GLY A 284 -25.16 6.37 2.13
C GLY A 284 -24.04 6.16 3.17
N GLN A 285 -24.42 5.62 4.33
CA GLN A 285 -23.48 5.31 5.42
C GLN A 285 -22.55 4.15 5.02
N PRO A 286 -21.24 4.18 5.35
CA PRO A 286 -20.53 5.22 6.11
C PRO A 286 -19.88 6.30 5.22
N TRP A 287 -20.20 6.35 3.93
CA TRP A 287 -19.59 7.23 2.93
C TRP A 287 -20.02 8.69 3.03
N ASP A 288 -21.07 8.96 3.79
CA ASP A 288 -21.44 10.30 4.25
C ASP A 288 -20.32 11.00 5.03
N ARG A 289 -19.42 10.23 5.68
CA ARG A 289 -18.22 10.75 6.34
C ARG A 289 -17.20 11.34 5.39
N VAL A 290 -17.20 10.93 4.13
CA VAL A 290 -16.26 11.43 3.12
C VAL A 290 -16.77 12.75 2.57
N ILE A 291 -15.99 13.80 2.71
CA ILE A 291 -16.33 15.14 2.21
C ILE A 291 -15.87 15.30 0.78
N ASP A 292 -14.60 15.02 0.55
CA ASP A 292 -13.97 15.05 -0.76
C ASP A 292 -13.35 13.67 -1.04
N TRP A 293 -13.88 12.99 -2.05
CA TRP A 293 -13.45 11.65 -2.42
C TRP A 293 -12.08 11.65 -3.09
N ASP A 294 -11.84 12.65 -3.94
CA ASP A 294 -10.62 12.73 -4.75
C ASP A 294 -9.45 13.29 -3.95
N ASP A 295 -9.72 14.12 -2.94
CA ASP A 295 -8.72 14.59 -1.97
C ASP A 295 -8.58 13.67 -0.74
N GLY A 296 -9.40 12.62 -0.62
CA GLY A 296 -9.38 11.73 0.54
C GLY A 296 -9.69 12.43 1.86
N GLU A 297 -10.57 13.44 1.84
CA GLU A 297 -10.98 14.21 3.01
C GLU A 297 -12.20 13.56 3.67
N MET A 298 -12.08 13.32 4.98
CA MET A 298 -13.10 12.60 5.75
C MET A 298 -13.31 13.20 7.14
N ILE A 299 -14.50 13.04 7.70
CA ILE A 299 -14.83 13.44 9.07
C ILE A 299 -15.18 12.19 9.87
N LEU A 300 -14.42 11.96 10.94
CA LEU A 300 -14.53 10.78 11.80
C LEU A 300 -15.20 11.17 13.12
N GLY A 301 -16.37 10.59 13.40
CA GLY A 301 -17.00 10.66 14.71
C GLY A 301 -16.21 9.90 15.78
N ALA A 302 -16.60 10.02 17.04
CA ALA A 302 -15.94 9.26 18.11
C ALA A 302 -16.07 7.74 17.88
N GLY A 303 -14.93 7.04 17.92
CA GLY A 303 -14.81 5.61 17.61
C GLY A 303 -14.66 5.30 16.12
N ASP A 304 -14.94 6.24 15.22
CA ASP A 304 -14.81 6.02 13.78
C ASP A 304 -13.35 5.87 13.35
N TYR A 305 -13.15 5.02 12.34
CA TYR A 305 -11.87 4.85 11.69
C TYR A 305 -12.02 4.76 10.18
N ALA A 306 -10.93 5.06 9.49
CA ALA A 306 -10.82 4.87 8.06
C ALA A 306 -9.43 4.34 7.71
N VAL A 307 -9.36 3.68 6.56
CA VAL A 307 -8.11 3.26 5.92
C VAL A 307 -8.05 3.96 4.58
N PHE A 308 -6.92 4.59 4.29
CA PHE A 308 -6.65 5.21 3.01
C PHE A 308 -5.23 4.90 2.54
N CYS A 309 -5.04 4.92 1.23
CA CYS A 309 -3.75 4.78 0.59
C CYS A 309 -3.32 6.11 -0.02
N VAL A 310 -2.02 6.37 0.00
CA VAL A 310 -1.40 7.55 -0.60
C VAL A 310 -0.16 7.13 -1.37
N GLN A 311 0.05 7.69 -2.56
CA GLN A 311 1.26 7.44 -3.34
C GLN A 311 2.13 8.69 -3.48
N TYR A 312 3.43 8.50 -3.27
CA TYR A 312 4.47 9.50 -3.43
C TYR A 312 5.43 9.05 -4.52
N ARG A 313 5.76 9.95 -5.43
CA ARG A 313 6.71 9.64 -6.48
C ARG A 313 8.12 9.96 -5.99
N LEU A 314 8.86 8.96 -5.53
CA LEU A 314 10.18 9.12 -4.89
C LEU A 314 11.29 8.27 -5.50
N GLY A 315 10.93 7.25 -6.29
CA GLY A 315 11.89 6.46 -7.02
C GLY A 315 12.28 7.06 -8.36
N ASP A 316 13.34 6.51 -8.94
CA ASP A 316 13.87 6.87 -10.26
C ASP A 316 13.76 5.71 -11.28
N GLY A 317 13.23 4.55 -10.85
CA GLY A 317 13.13 3.36 -11.68
C GLY A 317 14.47 2.68 -11.98
N HIS A 318 15.55 3.09 -11.30
CA HIS A 318 16.90 2.60 -11.49
C HIS A 318 17.58 2.28 -10.16
N GLU A 319 18.17 3.28 -9.51
CA GLU A 319 18.89 3.14 -8.23
C GLU A 319 17.92 3.08 -7.05
N TRP A 320 16.82 3.83 -7.15
CA TRP A 320 15.81 4.01 -6.12
C TRP A 320 14.50 3.38 -6.59
N LYS A 321 14.44 2.06 -6.56
CA LYS A 321 13.32 1.30 -7.13
C LYS A 321 12.63 0.36 -6.15
N SER A 322 13.10 0.30 -4.91
CA SER A 322 12.59 -0.60 -3.88
C SER A 322 12.08 0.13 -2.63
N TYR A 323 11.14 -0.49 -1.91
CA TYR A 323 10.69 -0.01 -0.60
C TYR A 323 11.82 0.06 0.45
N PRO A 324 12.67 -0.98 0.64
CA PRO A 324 13.76 -0.93 1.61
C PRO A 324 14.65 0.31 1.44
N GLU A 325 15.00 0.66 0.20
CA GLU A 325 15.85 1.83 -0.11
C GLU A 325 15.19 3.16 0.27
N ILE A 326 13.88 3.30 0.05
CA ILE A 326 13.17 4.57 0.34
C ILE A 326 12.73 4.66 1.80
N ILE A 327 12.19 3.58 2.37
CA ILE A 327 11.62 3.58 3.73
C ILE A 327 12.73 3.79 4.78
N SER A 328 13.92 3.22 4.57
CA SER A 328 15.10 3.48 5.43
C SER A 328 15.56 4.95 5.41
N ARG A 329 15.12 5.73 4.41
CA ARG A 329 15.40 7.17 4.27
C ARG A 329 14.20 8.06 4.63
N SER A 330 13.18 7.50 5.25
CA SER A 330 12.00 8.28 5.64
C SER A 330 12.20 8.92 7.02
N GLY A 331 11.82 10.19 7.16
CA GLY A 331 11.73 10.90 8.44
C GLY A 331 10.35 10.79 9.10
N GLY A 332 9.34 10.32 8.35
CA GLY A 332 7.99 10.09 8.86
C GLY A 332 6.89 10.67 7.97
N LEU A 333 5.66 10.43 8.38
CA LEU A 333 4.45 10.89 7.70
C LEU A 333 3.68 11.87 8.57
N ASN A 334 3.24 12.97 7.97
CA ASN A 334 2.34 13.92 8.61
C ASN A 334 0.95 13.83 7.99
N VAL A 335 -0.07 13.73 8.85
CA VAL A 335 -1.48 13.75 8.47
C VAL A 335 -2.13 15.00 9.08
N PRO A 336 -2.51 15.99 8.26
CA PRO A 336 -3.28 17.13 8.74
C PRO A 336 -4.64 16.70 9.27
N ALA A 337 -5.00 17.24 10.43
CA ALA A 337 -6.28 16.97 11.07
C ALA A 337 -6.84 18.21 11.77
N PHE A 338 -8.15 18.25 11.92
CA PHE A 338 -8.86 19.35 12.57
C PHE A 338 -9.93 18.83 13.54
N VAL A 339 -9.85 19.25 14.80
CA VAL A 339 -10.86 18.89 15.81
C VAL A 339 -12.04 19.86 15.71
N THR A 340 -13.22 19.32 15.40
CA THR A 340 -14.44 20.11 15.22
C THR A 340 -15.20 20.26 16.52
N GLN A 341 -16.14 21.20 16.61
CA GLN A 341 -17.10 21.36 17.70
C GLN A 341 -18.39 20.54 17.48
N ALA A 342 -18.52 19.82 16.36
CA ALA A 342 -19.57 18.83 16.17
C ALA A 342 -19.35 17.65 17.14
N LYS A 343 -20.37 17.35 17.94
CA LYS A 343 -20.40 16.26 18.92
C LYS A 343 -21.49 15.29 18.47
N SER A 344 -21.15 14.00 18.33
CA SER A 344 -21.97 12.90 17.76
C SER A 344 -22.01 12.80 16.24
N THR A 345 -22.62 11.70 15.77
CA THR A 345 -22.92 11.42 14.35
C THR A 345 -24.42 11.55 14.03
N ASP A 346 -25.15 12.34 14.84
CA ASP A 346 -26.59 12.60 14.66
C ASP A 346 -26.83 13.67 13.58
N ASP A 347 -28.05 13.79 13.04
CA ASP A 347 -28.37 14.61 11.86
C ASP A 347 -27.72 16.01 11.84
N GLY A 348 -27.09 16.35 10.70
CA GLY A 348 -26.46 17.65 10.45
C GLY A 348 -25.05 17.85 11.04
N TRP A 349 -24.52 16.91 11.82
CA TRP A 349 -23.17 17.00 12.41
C TRP A 349 -22.06 17.20 11.36
N ARG A 350 -22.17 16.48 10.24
CA ARG A 350 -21.20 16.48 9.13
C ARG A 350 -21.09 17.86 8.49
N ASP A 351 -22.22 18.49 8.20
CA ASP A 351 -22.27 19.80 7.55
C ASP A 351 -21.68 20.89 8.43
N LYS A 352 -21.96 20.82 9.74
CA LYS A 352 -21.34 21.68 10.75
C LYS A 352 -19.82 21.49 10.77
N ALA A 353 -19.36 20.25 10.88
CA ALA A 353 -17.95 19.90 10.91
C ALA A 353 -17.20 20.37 9.65
N TRP A 354 -17.80 20.20 8.47
CA TRP A 354 -17.26 20.67 7.20
C TRP A 354 -17.18 22.20 7.11
N ARG A 355 -18.22 22.92 7.55
CA ARG A 355 -18.21 24.39 7.61
C ARG A 355 -17.10 24.90 8.53
N GLU A 356 -16.92 24.28 9.68
CA GLU A 356 -15.85 24.64 10.61
C GLU A 356 -14.46 24.41 10.02
N LEU A 357 -14.24 23.28 9.35
CA LEU A 357 -12.99 23.02 8.64
C LEU A 357 -12.75 24.06 7.51
N SER A 358 -13.78 24.36 6.73
CA SER A 358 -13.71 25.36 5.65
C SER A 358 -13.32 26.74 6.19
N MET A 359 -13.93 27.13 7.32
CA MET A 359 -13.59 28.35 8.05
C MET A 359 -12.17 28.32 8.62
N ALA A 360 -11.70 27.16 9.09
CA ALA A 360 -10.34 27.01 9.60
C ALA A 360 -9.27 27.17 8.51
N ARG A 361 -9.55 26.73 7.28
CA ARG A 361 -8.64 26.84 6.13
C ARG A 361 -8.41 28.26 5.63
N ILE A 362 -9.41 29.13 5.74
CA ILE A 362 -9.32 30.53 5.28
C ILE A 362 -8.77 31.50 6.34
N GLN A 363 -8.51 31.01 7.56
CA GLN A 363 -7.98 31.86 8.63
C GLN A 363 -6.49 32.19 8.38
N PRO A 364 -6.05 33.45 8.64
CA PRO A 364 -4.65 33.85 8.44
C PRO A 364 -3.67 33.05 9.30
N ALA A 365 -4.10 32.64 10.50
CA ALA A 365 -3.35 31.78 11.39
C ALA A 365 -4.08 30.45 11.55
N ARG A 366 -3.34 29.34 11.57
CA ARG A 366 -3.93 28.02 11.80
C ARG A 366 -4.57 27.97 13.21
N PRO A 367 -5.86 27.62 13.33
CA PRO A 367 -6.51 27.47 14.63
C PRO A 367 -5.82 26.42 15.49
N ARG A 368 -5.94 26.55 16.83
CA ARG A 368 -5.39 25.55 17.78
C ARG A 368 -5.92 24.14 17.57
N ASP A 369 -7.15 24.00 17.08
CA ASP A 369 -7.76 22.71 16.79
C ASP A 369 -7.22 22.06 15.50
N PHE A 370 -6.45 22.80 14.68
CA PHE A 370 -5.75 22.27 13.53
C PHE A 370 -4.36 21.78 13.93
N PHE A 371 -4.03 20.53 13.62
CA PHE A 371 -2.75 19.92 13.99
C PHE A 371 -2.23 18.98 12.90
N MET A 372 -0.93 18.68 12.96
CA MET A 372 -0.27 17.71 12.09
C MET A 372 0.06 16.48 12.92
N LEU A 373 -0.70 15.41 12.73
CA LEU A 373 -0.43 14.14 13.39
C LEU A 373 0.81 13.51 12.70
N MET A 374 1.92 13.38 13.42
CA MET A 374 3.23 12.95 12.89
C MET A 374 3.61 11.53 13.35
N ALA A 375 3.85 10.63 12.40
CA ALA A 375 4.29 9.24 12.62
C ALA A 375 5.75 9.15 12.26
N THR A 376 6.60 8.94 13.25
CA THR A 376 8.01 8.64 13.04
C THR A 376 8.19 7.14 12.79
N PRO A 377 9.02 6.75 11.82
CA PRO A 377 9.32 5.33 11.61
C PRO A 377 10.05 4.72 12.81
N ASP A 378 9.70 3.48 13.14
CA ASP A 378 10.50 2.63 14.03
C ASP A 378 11.66 2.05 13.21
N PHE A 379 12.78 2.78 13.19
CA PHE A 379 13.95 2.38 12.42
C PHE A 379 14.52 1.04 12.88
N LYS A 380 14.43 0.70 14.17
CA LYS A 380 14.87 -0.61 14.65
C LYS A 380 14.04 -1.72 14.02
N TYR A 381 12.71 -1.55 14.01
CA TYR A 381 11.81 -2.48 13.36
C TYR A 381 12.05 -2.56 11.84
N ILE A 382 12.26 -1.42 11.17
CA ILE A 382 12.55 -1.35 9.72
C ILE A 382 13.85 -2.08 9.38
N ASP A 383 14.91 -1.86 10.15
CA ASP A 383 16.21 -2.49 9.94
C ASP A 383 16.11 -4.00 10.11
N GLU A 384 15.46 -4.47 11.17
CA GLU A 384 15.21 -5.90 11.39
C GLU A 384 14.32 -6.51 10.31
N TYR A 385 13.30 -5.76 9.87
CA TYR A 385 12.39 -6.18 8.84
C TYR A 385 13.09 -6.31 7.47
N TYR A 386 13.92 -5.34 7.08
CA TYR A 386 14.59 -5.36 5.77
C TYR A 386 15.98 -6.01 5.78
N LYS A 387 16.45 -6.51 6.92
CA LYS A 387 17.77 -7.15 7.04
C LYS A 387 18.03 -8.22 5.95
N PRO A 388 17.13 -9.18 5.67
CA PRO A 388 17.38 -10.17 4.61
C PRO A 388 17.52 -9.55 3.22
N TYR A 389 16.84 -8.42 2.94
CA TYR A 389 16.98 -7.73 1.65
C TYR A 389 18.40 -7.21 1.44
N PHE A 390 19.00 -6.61 2.48
CA PHE A 390 20.33 -6.03 2.38
C PHE A 390 21.45 -7.05 2.50
N GLU A 391 21.24 -8.15 3.24
CA GLU A 391 22.27 -9.18 3.46
C GLU A 391 22.25 -10.32 2.44
N GLU A 392 21.05 -10.75 2.01
CA GLU A 392 20.85 -11.97 1.21
C GLU A 392 20.22 -11.68 -0.16
N GLY A 393 19.57 -10.53 -0.31
CA GLY A 393 19.00 -10.04 -1.56
C GLY A 393 17.47 -10.14 -1.65
N PRO A 394 16.88 -9.65 -2.76
CA PRO A 394 15.43 -9.51 -2.90
C PRO A 394 14.68 -10.84 -2.91
N ASP A 395 15.25 -11.88 -3.52
CA ASP A 395 14.59 -13.19 -3.60
C ASP A 395 14.43 -13.86 -2.23
N GLU A 396 15.48 -13.77 -1.40
CA GLU A 396 15.49 -14.34 -0.06
C GLU A 396 14.60 -13.51 0.87
N PHE A 397 14.63 -12.19 0.72
CA PHE A 397 13.66 -11.33 1.38
C PHE A 397 12.23 -11.76 1.04
N ASP A 398 11.86 -11.88 -0.24
CA ASP A 398 10.50 -12.25 -0.63
C ASP A 398 10.10 -13.63 -0.06
N ALA A 399 11.00 -14.61 -0.08
CA ALA A 399 10.76 -15.92 0.54
C ALA A 399 10.54 -15.81 2.07
N SER A 400 11.39 -15.08 2.78
CA SER A 400 11.30 -14.88 4.24
C SER A 400 10.03 -14.15 4.68
N ARG A 401 9.42 -13.35 3.79
CA ARG A 401 8.26 -12.50 4.11
C ARG A 401 6.94 -13.05 3.62
N GLN A 402 6.95 -13.72 2.48
CA GLN A 402 5.73 -14.22 1.85
C GLN A 402 5.53 -15.71 2.09
N GLY A 403 6.58 -16.40 2.55
CA GLY A 403 6.59 -17.82 2.84
C GLY A 403 6.88 -18.64 1.59
N GLU A 404 6.59 -19.94 1.68
CA GLU A 404 6.92 -20.94 0.67
C GLU A 404 6.42 -20.57 -0.73
N ARG A 405 5.27 -19.89 -0.84
CA ARG A 405 4.72 -19.43 -2.11
C ARG A 405 5.68 -18.52 -2.88
N ALA A 406 6.33 -17.56 -2.24
CA ALA A 406 7.29 -16.70 -2.93
C ALA A 406 8.57 -17.45 -3.26
N ALA A 407 9.02 -18.36 -2.39
CA ALA A 407 10.15 -19.23 -2.71
C ALA A 407 9.88 -20.03 -4.00
N GLN A 408 8.70 -20.65 -4.11
CA GLN A 408 8.27 -21.40 -5.30
C GLN A 408 8.10 -20.50 -6.54
N ALA A 409 7.57 -19.28 -6.37
CA ALA A 409 7.44 -18.32 -7.46
C ALA A 409 8.81 -17.80 -7.95
N ASN A 410 9.74 -17.53 -7.04
CA ASN A 410 11.11 -17.14 -7.37
C ASN A 410 11.83 -18.27 -8.10
N GLU A 411 11.68 -19.52 -7.65
CA GLU A 411 12.22 -20.69 -8.34
C GLU A 411 11.61 -20.85 -9.75
N MET A 412 10.30 -20.63 -9.89
CA MET A 412 9.61 -20.65 -11.18
C MET A 412 10.20 -19.61 -12.13
N LEU A 413 10.34 -18.36 -11.68
CA LEU A 413 10.86 -17.25 -12.48
C LEU A 413 12.31 -17.51 -12.88
N LYS A 414 13.15 -17.99 -11.97
CA LYS A 414 14.54 -18.37 -12.25
C LYS A 414 14.64 -19.40 -13.36
N LYS A 415 13.72 -20.36 -13.43
CA LYS A 415 13.70 -21.39 -14.48
C LYS A 415 13.04 -20.91 -15.78
N ALA A 416 11.94 -20.17 -15.68
CA ALA A 416 11.11 -19.81 -16.83
C ALA A 416 11.64 -18.62 -17.62
N VAL A 417 12.18 -17.60 -16.95
CA VAL A 417 12.63 -16.34 -17.60
C VAL A 417 13.78 -16.59 -18.58
N PRO A 418 14.88 -17.30 -18.22
CA PRO A 418 15.95 -17.61 -19.16
C PRO A 418 15.47 -18.34 -20.41
N MET A 419 14.56 -19.30 -20.22
CA MET A 419 14.06 -20.12 -21.31
C MET A 419 13.11 -19.36 -22.24
N GLN A 420 12.20 -18.56 -21.70
CA GLN A 420 11.33 -17.68 -22.49
C GLN A 420 12.15 -16.62 -23.23
N MET A 421 13.17 -16.04 -22.58
CA MET A 421 14.07 -15.10 -23.21
C MET A 421 14.82 -15.77 -24.38
N LYS A 422 15.34 -16.99 -24.19
CA LYS A 422 16.00 -17.76 -25.26
C LYS A 422 15.08 -18.03 -26.44
N MET A 423 13.83 -18.44 -26.19
CA MET A 423 12.83 -18.66 -27.23
C MET A 423 12.44 -17.36 -27.94
N MET A 424 12.24 -16.26 -27.21
CA MET A 424 11.97 -14.96 -27.82
C MET A 424 13.14 -14.51 -28.72
N MET A 425 14.36 -14.64 -28.22
CA MET A 425 15.57 -14.23 -28.93
C MET A 425 15.85 -15.11 -30.14
N SER A 426 15.45 -16.39 -30.17
CA SER A 426 15.60 -17.27 -31.34
C SER A 426 14.62 -16.95 -32.48
N MET A 427 13.50 -16.31 -32.18
CA MET A 427 12.52 -15.85 -33.18
C MET A 427 12.89 -14.50 -33.85
N LEU A 428 13.94 -13.82 -33.38
CA LEU A 428 14.38 -12.54 -33.92
C LEU A 428 15.48 -12.71 -34.97
N THR A 429 15.43 -11.89 -36.03
CA THR A 429 16.54 -11.74 -36.99
C THR A 429 17.79 -11.17 -36.29
N PRO A 430 19.01 -11.41 -36.79
CA PRO A 430 20.25 -10.96 -36.15
C PRO A 430 20.26 -9.47 -35.77
N ASP A 431 19.83 -8.59 -36.68
CA ASP A 431 19.79 -7.14 -36.42
C ASP A 431 18.80 -6.77 -35.30
N LYS A 432 17.62 -7.42 -35.29
CA LYS A 432 16.59 -7.21 -34.26
C LYS A 432 16.99 -7.81 -32.93
N ARG A 433 17.77 -8.90 -32.94
CA ARG A 433 18.35 -9.51 -31.75
C ARG A 433 19.39 -8.58 -31.13
N SER A 434 20.31 -8.02 -31.91
CA SER A 434 21.28 -7.03 -31.43
C SER A 434 20.60 -5.78 -30.88
N GLU A 435 19.56 -5.28 -31.55
CA GLU A 435 18.75 -4.18 -31.05
C GLU A 435 18.03 -4.53 -29.74
N ALA A 436 17.47 -5.75 -29.63
CA ALA A 436 16.85 -6.22 -28.39
C ALA A 436 17.89 -6.32 -27.26
N VAL A 437 19.05 -6.94 -27.47
CA VAL A 437 20.14 -7.01 -26.46
C VAL A 437 20.53 -5.61 -26.00
N ALA A 438 20.72 -4.66 -26.93
CA ALA A 438 21.05 -3.28 -26.59
C ALA A 438 19.94 -2.61 -25.77
N ARG A 439 18.67 -2.83 -26.13
CA ARG A 439 17.50 -2.33 -25.38
C ARG A 439 17.44 -2.93 -23.97
N PHE A 440 17.62 -4.24 -23.81
CA PHE A 440 17.59 -4.89 -22.51
C PHE A 440 18.79 -4.51 -21.63
N ARG A 441 19.99 -4.39 -22.21
CA ARG A 441 21.18 -3.87 -21.52
C ARG A 441 20.95 -2.42 -21.05
N ALA A 442 20.35 -1.58 -21.87
CA ALA A 442 19.95 -0.22 -21.47
C ALA A 442 18.84 -0.22 -20.39
N MET A 443 17.98 -1.25 -20.37
CA MET A 443 17.02 -1.51 -19.29
C MET A 443 17.68 -2.09 -18.02
N GLY A 444 18.98 -2.41 -18.05
CA GLY A 444 19.75 -2.92 -16.91
C GLY A 444 19.73 -4.45 -16.77
N TYR A 445 19.30 -5.16 -17.81
CA TYR A 445 19.29 -6.62 -17.84
C TYR A 445 20.48 -7.13 -18.68
N ASP A 446 21.30 -7.99 -18.08
CA ASP A 446 22.34 -8.71 -18.81
C ASP A 446 21.74 -9.95 -19.48
N ILE A 447 21.22 -9.75 -20.69
CA ILE A 447 20.65 -10.85 -21.47
C ILE A 447 21.67 -11.93 -21.78
N GLU A 448 22.93 -11.60 -21.96
CA GLU A 448 23.96 -12.58 -22.29
C GLU A 448 24.27 -13.46 -21.08
N ALA A 449 24.16 -12.94 -19.85
CA ALA A 449 24.17 -13.76 -18.64
C ALA A 449 22.90 -14.64 -18.54
N ILE A 450 21.71 -14.06 -18.73
CA ILE A 450 20.43 -14.79 -18.67
C ILE A 450 20.37 -15.92 -19.70
N LEU A 451 20.88 -15.71 -20.92
CA LEU A 451 20.89 -16.75 -21.95
C LEU A 451 21.88 -17.88 -21.65
N ARG A 452 23.01 -17.59 -20.97
CA ARG A 452 23.97 -18.61 -20.51
C ARG A 452 23.39 -19.50 -19.42
N GLU A 453 22.56 -18.93 -18.54
CA GLU A 453 21.83 -19.70 -17.53
C GLU A 453 20.77 -20.64 -18.14
N ALA A 454 20.31 -20.37 -19.37
CA ALA A 454 19.37 -21.24 -20.09
C ALA A 454 20.04 -22.44 -20.81
N ASP A 455 21.37 -22.52 -20.78
CA ASP A 455 22.18 -23.62 -21.34
C ASP A 455 22.73 -24.56 -20.25
N LEU A 456 22.52 -24.22 -18.97
CA LEU A 456 22.79 -25.04 -17.78
C LEU A 456 21.50 -25.73 -17.32
#